data_AF-A0A485NNI2-F1
#
_entry.id   AF-A0A485NNI2-F1
#
_cell.length_a   1.000
_cell.length_b   1.000
_cell.length_c   1.000
_cell.angle_alpha   90.00
_cell.angle_beta   90.00
_cell.angle_gamma   90.00
#
_symmetry.space_group_name_H-M   'P 1'
#
loop_
_entity.id
_entity.type
_entity.pdbx_description
1 polymer ?
#
loop_
_entity_poly.entity_id
_entity_poly.type
_entity_poly.pdbx_seq_one_letter_code
_entity_poly.pdbx_strand_id
1 'polypeptide(L)' 'NHFGDLDGGHYTAFCKNSVTQAWYSFDDTRVSEIPDTSVQTATAYLLFYSCQPFSIPIKKCKS' A
#
# COMPACT_ATOMS: atom_id res chain seq x y z
N ASN A 1 0.52 -4.33 7.52
CA ASN A 1 1.09 -4.14 8.86
C ASN A 1 0.21 -4.85 9.87
N HIS A 2 0.82 -5.44 10.90
CA HIS A 2 0.09 -6.08 11.99
C HIS A 2 0.54 -5.48 13.33
N PHE A 3 -0.42 -5.10 14.16
CA PHE A 3 -0.20 -4.56 15.49
C PHE A 3 -1.04 -5.35 16.51
N GLY A 4 -0.39 -6.18 17.34
CA GLY A 4 -1.09 -6.99 18.35
C GLY A 4 -0.37 -8.31 18.64
N ASP A 5 -0.99 -9.12 19.49
CA ASP A 5 -0.48 -10.40 19.96
C ASP A 5 -1.03 -11.58 19.13
N LEU A 6 -0.58 -12.80 19.43
CA LEU A 6 -1.00 -14.03 18.75
C LEU A 6 -2.52 -14.30 18.81
N ASP A 7 -3.21 -13.82 19.85
CA ASP A 7 -4.65 -14.04 20.08
C ASP A 7 -5.53 -12.93 19.48
N GLY A 8 -4.93 -11.88 18.93
CA GLY A 8 -5.66 -10.76 18.33
C GLY A 8 -4.78 -9.56 18.03
N GLY A 9 -5.07 -8.90 16.92
CA GLY A 9 -4.38 -7.68 16.52
C GLY A 9 -5.10 -6.95 15.40
N HIS A 10 -4.57 -5.78 15.06
CA HIS A 10 -5.09 -4.89 14.04
C HIS A 10 -4.24 -4.96 12.77
N TYR A 11 -4.90 -5.14 11.63
CA TYR A 11 -4.25 -5.22 10.33
C TYR A 11 -4.53 -3.95 9.54
N THR A 12 -3.46 -3.23 9.18
CA THR A 12 -3.53 -2.11 8.25
C THR A 12 -2.75 -2.43 6.98
N ALA A 13 -3.03 -1.72 5.88
CA ALA A 13 -2.34 -1.94 4.62
C ALA A 13 -1.70 -0.66 4.11
N PHE A 14 -0.48 -0.78 3.56
CA PHE A 14 0.13 0.28 2.78
C PHE A 14 0.05 -0.10 1.31
N CYS A 15 -0.49 0.79 0.47
CA CYS A 15 -0.59 0.55 -0.96
C CYS A 15 -0.10 1.76 -1.75
N LYS A 16 0.62 1.49 -2.84
CA LYS A 16 1.01 2.50 -3.80
C LYS A 16 -0.10 2.70 -4.81
N ASN A 17 -0.51 3.95 -5.04
CA ASN A 17 -1.46 4.30 -6.08
C ASN A 17 -0.72 4.46 -7.41
N SER A 18 -1.17 3.79 -8.47
CA SER A 18 -0.46 3.78 -9.76
C SER A 18 -0.62 5.08 -10.55
N VAL A 19 -1.67 5.85 -10.26
CA VAL A 19 -1.97 7.13 -10.93
C VAL A 19 -1.22 8.28 -10.24
N THR A 20 -1.37 8.41 -8.92
CA THR A 20 -0.72 9.49 -8.17
C THR A 20 0.74 9.19 -7.85
N GLN A 21 1.16 7.93 -8.00
CA GLN A 21 2.49 7.44 -7.62
C GLN A 21 2.82 7.62 -6.12
N ALA A 22 1.83 7.97 -5.30
CA ALA A 22 1.95 8.17 -3.87
C ALA A 22 1.56 6.90 -3.08
N TRP A 23 2.06 6.80 -1.86
CA TRP A 23 1.68 5.74 -0.93
C TRP A 23 0.54 6.17 -0.04
N TYR A 24 -0.33 5.23 0.29
CA TYR A 24 -1.45 5.44 1.18
C TYR A 24 -1.48 4.37 2.26
N SER A 25 -1.81 4.78 3.47
CA SER A 25 -2.15 3.92 4.59
C SER A 25 -3.65 3.74 4.67
N PHE A 26 -4.08 2.49 4.77
CA PHE A 26 -5.47 2.07 4.91
C PHE A 26 -5.65 1.44 6.29
N ASP A 27 -6.44 2.10 7.11
CA ASP A 27 -6.78 1.72 8.48
C ASP A 27 -8.32 1.73 8.61
N ASP A 28 -8.95 0.61 8.27
CA ASP A 28 -10.39 0.43 8.14
C ASP A 28 -11.08 1.53 7.32
N THR A 29 -11.71 2.49 7.99
CA THR A 29 -12.45 3.61 7.38
C THR A 29 -11.58 4.83 7.10
N ARG A 30 -10.31 4.81 7.54
CA ARG A 30 -9.37 5.92 7.44
C ARG A 30 -8.35 5.64 6.35
N VAL A 31 -8.21 6.61 5.45
CA VAL A 31 -7.22 6.60 4.38
C VAL A 31 -6.38 7.87 4.49
N SER A 32 -5.07 7.73 4.54
CA SER A 32 -4.13 8.85 4.59
C SER A 32 -2.94 8.63 3.68
N GLU A 33 -2.47 9.68 3.02
CA GLU A 33 -1.23 9.64 2.25
C GLU A 33 -0.02 9.53 3.20
N ILE A 34 0.97 8.73 2.81
CA ILE A 34 2.22 8.54 3.55
C ILE A 34 3.43 8.72 2.59
N PRO A 35 4.57 9.22 3.09
CA PRO A 35 5.78 9.32 2.27
C PRO A 35 6.41 7.94 2.03
N ASP A 36 7.12 7.77 0.91
CA ASP A 36 7.83 6.52 0.55
C ASP A 36 8.78 6.04 1.67
N THR A 37 9.39 6.96 2.42
CA THR A 37 10.31 6.65 3.53
C THR A 37 9.62 5.99 4.71
N SER A 38 8.30 6.12 4.85
CA SER A 38 7.50 5.54 5.94
C SER A 38 6.89 4.18 5.60
N VAL A 39 7.09 3.67 4.39
CA VAL A 39 6.53 2.39 3.95
C VAL A 39 7.25 1.21 4.60
N GLN A 40 8.57 1.33 4.79
CA GLN A 40 9.38 0.30 5.41
C GLN A 40 9.30 0.41 6.93
N THR A 41 8.51 -0.47 7.54
CA THR A 41 8.33 -0.51 8.99
C THR A 41 8.55 -1.91 9.54
N ALA A 42 8.90 -2.01 10.82
CA ALA A 42 9.08 -3.30 11.50
C ALA A 42 7.77 -4.10 11.65
N THR A 43 6.61 -3.49 11.39
CA THR A 43 5.30 -4.14 11.46
C THR A 43 4.80 -4.64 10.11
N ALA A 44 5.61 -4.50 9.05
CA ALA A 44 5.34 -5.08 7.74
C ALA A 44 5.30 -6.62 7.84
N TYR A 45 4.12 -7.18 7.61
CA TYR A 45 3.87 -8.62 7.80
C TYR A 45 3.70 -9.36 6.46
N LEU A 46 2.95 -8.77 5.51
CA LEU A 46 2.75 -9.31 4.17
C LEU A 46 3.20 -8.27 3.14
N LEU A 47 3.99 -8.71 2.16
CA LEU A 47 4.60 -7.88 1.14
C LEU A 47 4.17 -8.36 -0.25
N PHE A 48 3.69 -7.43 -1.07
CA PHE A 48 3.31 -7.69 -2.46
C PHE A 48 4.32 -7.04 -3.40
N TYR A 49 4.84 -7.80 -4.35
CA TYR A 49 5.81 -7.33 -5.35
C TYR A 49 5.29 -7.59 -6.77
N SER A 50 5.66 -6.70 -7.69
CA SER A 50 5.36 -6.81 -9.11
C SER A 50 6.67 -6.79 -9.90
N CYS A 51 6.80 -7.69 -10.88
CA CYS A 51 7.90 -7.65 -11.85
C CYS A 51 7.73 -6.53 -12.89
N GLN A 52 6.53 -5.96 -12.99
CA GLN A 52 6.28 -4.82 -13.87
C GLN A 52 6.46 -3.50 -13.12
N PRO A 53 7.09 -2.50 -13.75
CA PRO A 53 7.20 -1.17 -13.17
C PRO A 53 5.81 -0.60 -12.93
N PHE A 54 5.63 -0.02 -11.74
CA PHE A 54 4.37 0.56 -11.32
C PHE A 54 4.09 1.83 -12.12
N SER A 55 3.46 1.67 -13.28
CA SER A 55 3.34 2.71 -14.29
C SER A 55 1.90 3.24 -14.36
N ILE A 56 1.75 4.52 -14.69
CA ILE A 56 0.45 5.15 -14.84
C ILE A 56 -0.31 4.40 -15.95
N PRO A 57 -1.52 3.89 -15.69
CA PRO A 57 -2.28 3.16 -16.70
C PRO A 57 -2.51 4.05 -17.93
N ILE A 58 -1.85 3.72 -19.05
CA ILE A 58 -2.11 4.39 -20.31
C ILE A 58 -3.47 3.88 -20.78
N LYS A 59 -4.47 4.77 -20.84
CA LYS A 59 -5.75 4.45 -21.48
C LYS A 59 -5.46 4.09 -22.93
N LYS A 60 -5.49 2.79 -23.27
CA LYS A 60 -5.53 2.38 -24.67
C LYS A 60 -6.89 2.77 -25.22
N CYS A 61 -6.95 3.87 -25.97
CA CYS A 61 -8.09 4.14 -26.83
C CYS A 61 -8.13 3.02 -27.88
N LYS A 62 -9.11 2.13 -27.80
CA LYS A 62 -9.33 1.13 -28.84
C LYS A 62 -9.90 1.87 -30.06
N SER A 63 -9.14 1.92 -31.16
CA SER A 63 -9.65 2.25 -32.48
C SER A 63 -10.43 1.09 -33.07
#